data_AF-A0A9X0CRH3-F1
#
_entry.id   AF-A0A9X0CRH3-F1
#
_cell.length_a   1.000
_cell.length_b   1.000
_cell.length_c   1.000
_cell.angle_alpha   90.00
_cell.angle_beta   90.00
_cell.angle_gamma   90.00
#
_symmetry.space_group_name_H-M   'P 1'
#
loop_
_entity.id
_entity.type
_entity.pdbx_description
1 polymer ?
#
loop_
_entity_poly.entity_id
_entity_poly.type
_entity_poly.pdbx_seq_one_letter_code
_entity_poly.pdbx_strand_id
1 'polypeptide(L)'
;MICHLKCRPRNKKRLKRTAICNYVDLLMSTQNPCNHDDWVKPPIHPCKRQFKNIPKNEWDKDFEDLLNSVQRHTQCSTGYCSHRKGQEDEVSCRFNFPKENCEQTHLEYENLKSKDGEEHYKVKVVTKRNDNCLNNHQRIQLQDGEQIVLFKLSLTTILAWSTWENKAEKISSVARDAFTSVLCEPSNQTDGKRALRKLMMRAVGKRDMSIQEVIII
;
A
#
# COMPACT_ATOMS: atom_id res chain seq x y z
N MET A 1 -43.10 23.19 -15.58
CA MET A 1 -41.95 22.70 -16.35
C MET A 1 -40.90 22.19 -15.39
N ILE A 2 -40.66 20.87 -15.42
CA ILE A 2 -39.66 20.17 -14.62
C ILE A 2 -38.33 20.24 -15.39
N CYS A 3 -37.24 20.62 -14.72
CA CYS A 3 -35.89 20.09 -15.02
C CYS A 3 -35.01 20.25 -13.77
N HIS A 4 -35.24 19.37 -12.79
CA HIS A 4 -34.27 19.15 -11.71
C HIS A 4 -32.99 18.55 -12.28
N LEU A 5 -31.88 19.28 -12.09
CA LEU A 5 -30.50 18.84 -12.30
C LEU A 5 -30.16 17.59 -11.47
N LYS A 6 -30.47 16.40 -11.98
CA LYS A 6 -29.89 15.12 -11.53
C LYS A 6 -28.56 14.87 -12.23
N CYS A 7 -27.49 15.55 -11.80
CA CYS A 7 -26.14 15.27 -12.32
C CYS A 7 -25.05 15.38 -11.23
N ARG A 8 -25.14 14.60 -10.13
CA ARG A 8 -24.15 14.68 -9.02
C ARG A 8 -23.63 13.39 -8.33
N PRO A 9 -23.94 12.13 -8.73
CA PRO A 9 -23.23 10.96 -8.16
C PRO A 9 -21.94 10.56 -8.90
N ARG A 10 -21.92 10.61 -10.24
CA ARG A 10 -20.81 10.06 -11.06
C ARG A 10 -19.51 10.87 -10.93
N ASN A 11 -19.60 12.20 -10.87
CA ASN A 11 -18.43 13.08 -10.77
C ASN A 11 -17.68 12.92 -9.44
N LYS A 12 -18.38 12.72 -8.32
CA LYS A 12 -17.73 12.50 -7.01
C LYS A 12 -16.97 11.17 -6.97
N LYS A 13 -17.54 10.10 -7.53
CA LYS A 13 -16.88 8.79 -7.63
C LYS A 13 -15.64 8.87 -8.52
N ARG A 14 -15.72 9.56 -9.67
CA ARG A 14 -14.57 9.78 -10.56
C ARG A 14 -13.45 10.55 -9.85
N LEU A 15 -13.79 11.64 -9.16
CA LEU A 15 -12.82 12.46 -8.43
C LEU A 15 -12.08 11.66 -7.33
N LYS A 16 -12.79 10.82 -6.58
CA LYS A 16 -12.18 9.92 -5.59
C LYS A 16 -11.22 8.91 -6.23
N ARG A 17 -11.59 8.31 -7.36
CA ARG A 17 -10.73 7.37 -8.09
C ARG A 17 -9.46 8.06 -8.59
N THR A 18 -9.58 9.24 -9.18
CA THR A 18 -8.43 10.03 -9.64
C THR A 18 -7.52 10.40 -8.47
N ALA A 19 -8.07 10.80 -7.32
CA ALA A 19 -7.28 11.10 -6.13
C ALA A 19 -6.47 9.88 -5.65
N ILE A 20 -7.07 8.69 -5.63
CA ILE A 20 -6.37 7.44 -5.27
C ILE A 20 -5.24 7.14 -6.27
N CYS A 21 -5.51 7.23 -7.58
CA CYS A 21 -4.50 6.95 -8.60
C CYS A 21 -3.32 7.92 -8.51
N ASN A 22 -3.60 9.23 -8.41
CA ASN A 22 -2.56 10.26 -8.25
C ASN A 22 -1.73 10.05 -6.98
N TYR A 23 -2.37 9.60 -5.90
CA TYR A 23 -1.68 9.32 -4.65
C TYR A 23 -0.76 8.11 -4.77
N VAL A 24 -1.21 7.05 -5.43
CA VAL A 24 -0.36 5.86 -5.71
C VAL A 24 0.83 6.25 -6.58
N ASP A 25 0.62 7.06 -7.63
CA ASP A 25 1.70 7.52 -8.51
C ASP A 25 2.72 8.40 -7.79
N LEU A 26 2.30 9.13 -6.74
CA LEU A 26 3.21 9.88 -5.87
C LEU A 26 4.05 8.95 -4.99
N LEU A 27 3.45 7.88 -4.49
CA LEU A 27 4.08 6.97 -3.54
C LEU A 27 5.06 6.01 -4.22
N MET A 28 4.70 5.46 -5.37
CA MET A 28 5.45 4.38 -6.02
C MET A 28 5.32 4.46 -7.53
N SER A 29 6.32 3.95 -8.23
CA SER A 29 6.36 3.91 -9.68
C SER A 29 6.56 2.49 -10.18
N THR A 30 6.02 2.20 -11.37
CA THR A 30 6.41 1.06 -12.21
C THR A 30 6.95 1.51 -13.57
N GLN A 31 7.26 2.80 -13.71
CA GLN A 31 7.86 3.37 -14.90
C GLN A 31 9.39 3.35 -14.82
N ASN A 32 10.03 2.94 -15.92
CA ASN A 32 11.45 3.13 -16.15
C ASN A 32 11.64 4.51 -16.82
N PRO A 33 12.42 5.44 -16.24
CA PRO A 33 12.69 6.74 -16.85
C PRO A 33 13.62 6.63 -18.07
N CYS A 34 14.36 5.53 -18.18
CA CYS A 34 15.23 5.24 -19.30
C CYS A 34 14.64 4.08 -20.10
N ASN A 35 14.81 4.10 -21.42
CA ASN A 35 14.54 2.92 -22.23
C ASN A 35 15.60 1.87 -21.92
N HIS A 36 15.16 0.66 -21.59
CA HIS A 36 16.06 -0.44 -21.25
C HIS A 36 17.10 -0.69 -22.34
N ASP A 37 16.68 -0.66 -23.61
CA ASP A 37 17.55 -1.03 -24.72
C ASP A 37 18.70 -0.03 -24.91
N ASP A 38 18.53 1.19 -24.39
CA ASP A 38 19.53 2.26 -24.38
C ASP A 38 20.38 2.26 -23.09
N TRP A 39 20.01 1.46 -22.09
CA TRP A 39 20.73 1.42 -20.81
C TRP A 39 21.95 0.50 -20.87
N VAL A 40 23.11 1.09 -20.57
CA VAL A 40 24.37 0.36 -20.43
C VAL A 40 24.67 0.11 -18.95
N LYS A 41 24.91 -1.15 -18.60
CA LYS A 41 25.26 -1.56 -17.23
C LYS A 41 26.55 -0.84 -16.78
N PRO A 42 26.55 -0.16 -15.62
CA PRO A 42 27.73 0.53 -15.13
C PRO A 42 28.85 -0.45 -14.76
N PRO A 43 30.12 -0.05 -14.87
CA PRO A 43 31.26 -0.89 -14.54
C PRO A 43 31.34 -1.24 -13.05
N ILE A 44 30.87 -0.33 -12.19
CA ILE A 44 30.75 -0.53 -10.74
C ILE A 44 29.27 -0.69 -10.41
N HIS A 45 28.91 -1.77 -9.71
CA HIS A 45 27.54 -2.00 -9.29
C HIS A 45 27.03 -0.82 -8.43
N PRO A 46 25.87 -0.22 -8.74
CA PRO A 46 25.43 1.01 -8.10
C PRO A 46 25.25 0.88 -6.57
N CYS A 47 24.81 -0.29 -6.07
CA CYS A 47 24.76 -0.55 -4.61
C CYS A 47 26.12 -0.52 -3.89
N LYS A 48 27.25 -0.44 -4.59
CA LYS A 48 28.57 -0.22 -3.96
C LYS A 48 28.88 1.26 -3.75
N ARG A 49 28.11 2.17 -4.36
CA ARG A 49 28.25 3.62 -4.18
C ARG A 49 27.48 4.03 -2.93
N GLN A 50 28.05 4.94 -2.15
CA GLN A 50 27.34 5.58 -1.05
C GLN A 50 26.65 6.83 -1.57
N PHE A 51 25.35 6.99 -1.32
CA PHE A 51 24.55 8.11 -1.82
C PHE A 51 25.17 9.49 -1.53
N LYS A 52 25.73 9.67 -0.34
CA LYS A 52 26.40 10.92 0.07
C LYS A 52 27.60 11.32 -0.80
N ASN A 53 28.18 10.36 -1.51
CA ASN A 53 29.32 10.57 -2.42
C ASN A 53 28.87 10.80 -3.86
N ILE A 54 27.57 10.82 -4.14
CA ILE A 54 27.02 11.00 -5.48
C ILE A 54 26.70 12.49 -5.69
N PRO A 55 27.32 13.15 -6.68
CA PRO A 55 27.00 14.52 -7.04
C PRO A 55 25.51 14.68 -7.38
N LYS A 56 24.90 15.81 -7.00
CA LYS A 56 23.46 16.06 -7.22
C LYS A 56 23.04 15.95 -8.69
N ASN A 57 23.91 16.37 -9.60
CA ASN A 57 23.70 16.27 -11.05
C ASN A 57 23.75 14.81 -11.58
N GLU A 58 24.25 13.86 -10.78
CA GLU A 58 24.25 12.42 -11.12
C GLU A 58 23.10 11.65 -10.48
N TRP A 59 22.23 12.29 -9.68
CA TRP A 59 21.18 11.59 -8.93
C TRP A 59 20.16 10.88 -9.82
N ASP A 60 19.83 11.43 -11.00
CA ASP A 60 18.93 10.75 -11.94
C ASP A 60 19.61 9.53 -12.57
N LYS A 61 20.89 9.65 -12.93
CA LYS A 61 21.65 8.55 -13.51
C LYS A 61 21.91 7.42 -12.51
N ASP A 62 22.23 7.76 -11.26
CA ASP A 62 22.34 6.79 -10.17
C ASP A 62 21.02 6.05 -9.93
N PHE A 63 19.90 6.79 -9.93
CA PHE A 63 18.57 6.18 -9.82
C PHE A 63 18.29 5.21 -10.96
N GLU A 64 18.55 5.59 -12.21
CA GLU A 64 18.42 4.73 -13.38
C GLU A 64 19.27 3.46 -13.26
N ASP A 65 20.53 3.61 -12.86
CA ASP A 65 21.46 2.49 -12.73
C ASP A 65 21.03 1.54 -11.62
N LEU A 66 20.62 2.06 -10.45
CA LEU A 66 20.03 1.26 -9.38
C LEU A 66 18.80 0.51 -9.87
N LEU A 67 17.86 1.22 -10.48
CA LEU A 67 16.60 0.69 -10.95
C LEU A 67 16.81 -0.47 -11.93
N ASN A 68 17.62 -0.25 -12.96
CA ASN A 68 17.88 -1.24 -14.00
C ASN A 68 18.76 -2.40 -13.50
N SER A 69 19.60 -2.18 -12.48
CA SER A 69 20.44 -3.23 -11.89
C SER A 69 19.69 -4.13 -10.89
N VAL A 70 18.75 -3.58 -10.10
CA VAL A 70 18.20 -4.30 -8.93
C VAL A 70 16.69 -4.53 -8.97
N GLN A 71 15.92 -3.77 -9.74
CA GLN A 71 14.46 -3.91 -9.79
C GLN A 71 13.96 -4.60 -11.06
N ARG A 72 14.83 -4.85 -12.04
CA ARG A 72 14.43 -5.53 -13.27
C ARG A 72 14.59 -7.03 -13.17
N HIS A 73 13.55 -7.72 -13.58
CA HIS A 73 13.51 -9.16 -13.71
C HIS A 73 14.00 -9.56 -15.10
N THR A 74 15.29 -9.79 -15.26
CA THR A 74 15.91 -10.06 -16.57
C THR A 74 15.74 -11.51 -17.01
N GLN A 75 15.97 -12.46 -16.11
CA GLN A 75 15.88 -13.89 -16.39
C GLN A 75 15.28 -14.63 -15.20
N CYS A 76 14.38 -15.57 -15.49
CA CYS A 76 13.86 -16.47 -14.47
C CYS A 76 14.93 -17.50 -14.09
N SER A 77 15.24 -17.60 -12.80
CA SER A 77 16.10 -18.67 -12.28
C SER A 77 15.26 -19.86 -11.81
N THR A 78 15.72 -21.06 -12.16
CA THR A 78 15.04 -22.34 -11.86
C THR A 78 14.86 -22.61 -10.37
N GLY A 79 15.69 -22.01 -9.51
CA GLY A 79 15.64 -22.21 -8.06
C GLY A 79 14.90 -21.14 -7.25
N TYR A 80 14.41 -20.07 -7.87
CA TYR A 80 13.78 -18.96 -7.12
C TYR A 80 12.41 -18.57 -7.67
N CYS A 81 12.36 -18.21 -8.95
CA CYS A 81 11.15 -17.65 -9.55
C CYS A 81 10.54 -18.53 -10.62
N SER A 82 11.29 -19.41 -11.30
CA SER A 82 10.64 -20.40 -12.18
C SER A 82 9.86 -21.40 -11.34
N HIS A 83 8.59 -21.60 -11.66
CA HIS A 83 7.72 -22.53 -10.96
C HIS A 83 6.78 -23.24 -11.94
N ARG A 84 6.55 -24.53 -11.74
CA ARG A 84 5.61 -25.32 -12.53
C ARG A 84 4.22 -25.20 -11.95
N LYS A 85 3.23 -24.86 -12.77
CA LYS A 85 1.86 -24.66 -12.31
C LYS A 85 1.05 -25.94 -12.55
N GLY A 86 0.80 -26.70 -11.50
CA GLY A 86 -0.07 -27.89 -11.58
C GLY A 86 0.58 -29.10 -12.27
N GLN A 87 -0.24 -29.89 -12.97
CA GLN A 87 0.18 -31.09 -13.73
C GLN A 87 0.66 -30.76 -15.16
N GLU A 88 0.52 -29.52 -15.62
CA GLU A 88 1.02 -29.10 -16.92
C GLU A 88 2.53 -28.82 -16.84
N ASP A 89 3.26 -29.20 -17.88
CA ASP A 89 4.71 -28.96 -18.01
C ASP A 89 5.09 -27.49 -18.23
N GLU A 90 4.14 -26.56 -18.08
CA GLU A 90 4.37 -25.13 -18.29
C GLU A 90 5.09 -24.49 -17.09
N VAL A 91 6.33 -24.08 -17.33
CA VAL A 91 7.14 -23.33 -16.37
C VAL A 91 6.78 -21.86 -16.48
N SER A 92 6.27 -21.28 -15.39
CA SER A 92 5.89 -19.87 -15.31
C SER A 92 6.69 -19.13 -14.23
N CYS A 93 6.77 -17.80 -14.33
CA CYS A 93 7.38 -17.00 -13.28
C CYS A 93 6.42 -16.89 -12.09
N ARG A 94 6.88 -17.27 -10.88
CA ARG A 94 6.19 -17.11 -9.58
C ARG A 94 5.68 -15.69 -9.34
N PHE A 95 6.38 -14.69 -9.90
CA PHE A 95 6.04 -13.27 -9.75
C PHE A 95 5.26 -12.70 -10.94
N ASN A 96 4.84 -13.55 -11.89
CA ASN A 96 4.08 -13.21 -13.09
C ASN A 96 4.80 -12.19 -13.99
N PHE A 97 6.10 -12.37 -14.19
CA PHE A 97 6.82 -11.65 -15.25
C PHE A 97 6.76 -12.43 -16.58
N PRO A 98 6.74 -11.74 -17.74
CA PRO A 98 6.65 -10.29 -17.88
C PRO A 98 5.26 -9.75 -17.50
N LYS A 99 5.21 -8.56 -16.89
CA LYS A 99 3.97 -7.89 -16.50
C LYS A 99 3.43 -7.05 -17.65
N GLU A 100 2.12 -6.97 -17.80
CA GLU A 100 1.48 -6.17 -18.85
C GLU A 100 1.75 -4.68 -18.68
N ASN A 101 2.14 -4.00 -19.77
CA ASN A 101 2.27 -2.55 -19.80
C ASN A 101 0.92 -1.86 -19.64
N CYS A 102 0.95 -0.65 -19.10
CA CYS A 102 -0.27 0.12 -18.83
C CYS A 102 -0.01 1.61 -19.01
N GLU A 103 -0.81 2.29 -19.82
CA GLU A 103 -0.61 3.71 -20.13
C GLU A 103 -0.98 4.65 -18.97
N GLN A 104 -1.88 4.22 -18.08
CA GLN A 104 -2.38 5.04 -16.98
C GLN A 104 -2.73 4.21 -15.74
N THR A 105 -2.44 4.76 -14.57
CA THR A 105 -2.83 4.15 -13.30
C THR A 105 -4.35 4.16 -13.15
N HIS A 106 -4.93 3.01 -12.84
CA HIS A 106 -6.38 2.85 -12.70
C HIS A 106 -6.75 1.74 -11.70
N LEU A 107 -8.04 1.68 -11.36
CA LEU A 107 -8.60 0.67 -10.46
C LEU A 107 -9.36 -0.39 -11.25
N GLU A 108 -8.95 -1.64 -11.09
CA GLU A 108 -9.66 -2.83 -11.55
C GLU A 108 -10.52 -3.38 -10.41
N TYR A 109 -11.70 -3.89 -10.76
CA TYR A 109 -12.64 -4.48 -9.81
C TYR A 109 -12.91 -5.92 -10.23
N GLU A 110 -12.45 -6.87 -9.43
CA GLU A 110 -12.71 -8.30 -9.64
C GLU A 110 -13.86 -8.73 -8.73
N ASN A 111 -14.89 -9.37 -9.27
CA ASN A 111 -15.99 -9.89 -8.48
C ASN A 111 -15.54 -11.15 -7.72
N LEU A 112 -15.70 -11.14 -6.40
CA LEU A 112 -15.48 -12.28 -5.54
C LEU A 112 -16.82 -12.98 -5.34
N LYS A 113 -16.93 -14.21 -5.86
CA LYS A 113 -18.10 -15.06 -5.62
C LYS A 113 -18.15 -15.41 -4.12
N SER A 114 -19.04 -14.77 -3.38
CA SER A 114 -19.34 -15.15 -1.99
C SER A 114 -20.25 -16.38 -1.99
N LYS A 115 -20.09 -17.22 -0.96
CA LYS A 115 -21.00 -18.36 -0.74
C LYS A 115 -22.41 -17.91 -0.35
N ASP A 116 -22.54 -16.69 0.18
CA ASP A 116 -23.77 -16.14 0.73
C ASP A 116 -24.62 -15.35 -0.29
N GLY A 117 -24.21 -15.33 -1.57
CA GLY A 117 -24.90 -14.60 -2.63
C GLY A 117 -24.69 -13.08 -2.62
N GLU A 118 -23.95 -12.53 -1.65
CA GLU A 118 -23.53 -11.13 -1.66
C GLU A 118 -22.36 -10.89 -2.63
N GLU A 119 -22.45 -9.82 -3.42
CA GLU A 119 -21.37 -9.39 -4.30
C GLU A 119 -20.26 -8.70 -3.49
N HIS A 120 -19.09 -9.32 -3.41
CA HIS A 120 -17.89 -8.67 -2.92
C HIS A 120 -16.99 -8.31 -4.11
N TYR A 121 -16.27 -7.20 -4.00
CA TYR A 121 -15.34 -6.75 -5.02
C TYR A 121 -13.94 -6.67 -4.45
N LYS A 122 -12.99 -7.34 -5.10
CA LYS A 122 -11.57 -7.11 -4.89
C LYS A 122 -11.15 -5.93 -5.76
N VAL A 123 -10.69 -4.86 -5.14
CA VAL A 123 -10.15 -3.70 -5.85
C VAL A 123 -8.65 -3.89 -5.99
N LYS A 124 -8.16 -3.79 -7.22
CA LYS A 124 -6.74 -3.87 -7.56
C LYS A 124 -6.32 -2.55 -8.20
N VAL A 125 -5.19 -1.99 -7.75
CA VAL A 125 -4.59 -0.83 -8.41
C VAL A 125 -3.62 -1.34 -9.48
N VAL A 126 -3.90 -1.00 -10.74
CA VAL A 126 -2.95 -1.20 -11.83
C VAL A 126 -2.21 0.11 -12.04
N THR A 127 -0.88 0.07 -11.96
CA THR A 127 -0.03 1.25 -12.08
C THR A 127 0.41 1.44 -13.52
N LYS A 128 0.59 2.70 -13.92
CA LYS A 128 1.18 3.09 -15.20
C LYS A 128 2.58 2.49 -15.33
N ARG A 129 2.78 1.71 -16.39
CA ARG A 129 3.96 0.87 -16.62
C ARG A 129 4.38 0.92 -18.09
N ASN A 130 5.67 1.19 -18.32
CA ASN A 130 6.30 1.15 -19.65
C ASN A 130 7.36 0.04 -19.78
N ASP A 131 7.70 -0.67 -18.70
CA ASP A 131 8.68 -1.76 -18.68
C ASP A 131 8.05 -3.01 -18.06
N ASN A 132 7.94 -4.07 -18.87
CA ASN A 132 7.28 -5.32 -18.50
C ASN A 132 8.11 -6.15 -17.50
N CYS A 133 9.42 -5.94 -17.45
CA CYS A 133 10.33 -6.64 -16.55
C CYS A 133 10.59 -5.87 -15.26
N LEU A 134 10.09 -4.64 -15.14
CA LEU A 134 10.37 -3.78 -13.98
C LEU A 134 9.45 -4.07 -12.79
N ASN A 135 10.02 -4.16 -11.60
CA ASN A 135 9.21 -4.24 -10.39
C ASN A 135 8.70 -2.86 -9.93
N ASN A 136 7.67 -2.84 -9.08
CA ASN A 136 7.30 -1.61 -8.42
C ASN A 136 8.41 -1.13 -7.51
N HIS A 137 8.66 0.17 -7.51
CA HIS A 137 9.78 0.74 -6.81
C HIS A 137 9.46 2.13 -6.27
N GLN A 138 10.32 2.59 -5.37
CA GLN A 138 10.27 3.92 -4.81
C GLN A 138 11.66 4.51 -4.86
N ARG A 139 11.76 5.71 -5.42
CA ARG A 139 13.05 6.34 -5.66
C ARG A 139 13.85 6.53 -4.38
N ILE A 140 13.20 7.03 -3.33
CA ILE A 140 13.82 7.23 -2.02
C ILE A 140 14.38 5.91 -1.46
N GLN A 141 13.61 4.82 -1.56
CA GLN A 141 14.04 3.50 -1.06
C GLN A 141 15.24 2.95 -1.83
N LEU A 142 15.35 3.26 -3.13
CA LEU A 142 16.46 2.77 -3.96
C LEU A 142 17.76 3.53 -3.71
N GLN A 143 17.69 4.86 -3.61
CA GLN A 143 18.87 5.71 -3.48
C GLN A 143 19.36 5.85 -2.04
N ASP A 144 18.46 5.72 -1.06
CA ASP A 144 18.79 5.84 0.36
C ASP A 144 18.67 4.49 1.07
N GLY A 145 19.72 3.67 0.94
CA GLY A 145 19.80 2.33 1.51
C GLY A 145 19.64 2.27 3.03
N GLU A 146 19.89 3.36 3.76
CA GLU A 146 19.80 3.41 5.22
C GLU A 146 18.39 3.82 5.70
N GLN A 147 17.62 4.58 4.92
CA GLN A 147 16.23 4.95 5.25
C GLN A 147 15.17 3.91 4.83
N ILE A 148 15.61 2.77 4.28
CA ILE A 148 14.78 1.61 3.89
C ILE A 148 13.83 1.14 5.01
N VAL A 149 14.20 1.28 6.28
CA VAL A 149 13.41 0.79 7.42
C VAL A 149 12.21 1.69 7.74
N LEU A 150 12.34 3.01 7.58
CA LEU A 150 11.30 3.97 7.98
C LEU A 150 10.20 4.12 6.92
N PHE A 151 10.56 4.11 5.63
CA PHE A 151 9.59 4.37 4.55
C PHE A 151 8.74 3.13 4.19
N LYS A 152 9.31 1.92 4.28
CA LYS A 152 8.60 0.65 4.06
C LYS A 152 7.49 0.43 5.09
N LEU A 153 7.73 0.89 6.33
CA LEU A 153 6.73 0.98 7.39
C LEU A 153 5.63 2.01 7.02
N SER A 154 5.99 3.14 6.41
CA SER A 154 5.04 4.20 6.06
C SER A 154 3.97 3.75 5.03
N LEU A 155 4.33 3.03 3.96
CA LEU A 155 3.35 2.64 2.93
C LEU A 155 2.46 1.48 3.34
N THR A 156 3.02 0.51 4.05
CA THR A 156 2.23 -0.58 4.63
C THR A 156 1.24 0.01 5.63
N THR A 157 1.67 0.97 6.44
CA THR A 157 0.80 1.75 7.33
C THR A 157 -0.23 2.54 6.52
N ILE A 158 0.13 3.27 5.48
CA ILE A 158 -0.82 4.07 4.68
C ILE A 158 -1.85 3.19 3.94
N LEU A 159 -1.41 2.10 3.30
CA LEU A 159 -2.30 1.18 2.61
C LEU A 159 -3.22 0.46 3.59
N ALA A 160 -2.70 0.04 4.74
CA ALA A 160 -3.53 -0.43 5.83
C ALA A 160 -4.50 0.68 6.24
N TRP A 161 -4.04 1.87 6.60
CA TRP A 161 -4.89 2.97 7.05
C TRP A 161 -5.96 3.34 6.03
N SER A 162 -5.70 3.25 4.72
CA SER A 162 -6.71 3.46 3.69
C SER A 162 -7.77 2.34 3.62
N THR A 163 -7.43 1.10 4.00
CA THR A 163 -8.40 0.02 4.17
C THR A 163 -9.15 0.14 5.51
N TRP A 164 -8.50 0.68 6.55
CA TRP A 164 -9.10 0.96 7.86
C TRP A 164 -9.96 2.23 7.88
N GLU A 165 -9.66 3.29 7.14
CA GLU A 165 -10.48 4.52 7.08
C GLU A 165 -11.86 4.28 6.43
N ASN A 166 -11.98 3.23 5.61
CA ASN A 166 -13.28 2.76 5.10
C ASN A 166 -14.07 1.93 6.14
N LYS A 167 -13.42 1.52 7.23
CA LYS A 167 -14.05 1.07 8.48
C LYS A 167 -13.80 2.15 9.53
N ALA A 168 -14.49 3.29 9.43
CA ALA A 168 -14.63 4.15 10.59
C ALA A 168 -15.16 3.28 11.74
N GLU A 169 -14.28 2.87 12.66
CA GLU A 169 -14.68 2.08 13.81
C GLU A 169 -15.71 2.94 14.54
N LYS A 170 -16.94 2.44 14.58
CA LYS A 170 -17.92 3.00 15.48
C LYS A 170 -17.29 2.87 16.85
N ILE A 171 -17.12 3.99 17.55
CA ILE A 171 -16.73 4.01 18.97
C ILE A 171 -17.45 2.85 19.65
N SER A 172 -16.67 1.97 20.28
CA SER A 172 -17.19 0.84 21.03
C SER A 172 -18.38 1.30 21.86
N SER A 173 -19.55 0.70 21.65
CA SER A 173 -20.76 1.05 22.42
C SER A 173 -20.49 0.97 23.92
N VAL A 174 -19.62 0.04 24.33
CA VAL A 174 -19.18 -0.13 25.71
C VAL A 174 -18.39 1.08 26.22
N ALA A 175 -17.49 1.64 25.40
CA ALA A 175 -16.76 2.87 25.76
C ALA A 175 -17.73 4.06 25.85
N ARG A 176 -18.61 4.23 24.86
CA ARG A 176 -19.61 5.29 24.86
C ARG A 176 -20.54 5.22 26.07
N ASP A 177 -21.06 4.04 26.39
CA ASP A 177 -22.01 3.84 27.48
C ASP A 177 -21.32 4.04 28.85
N ALA A 178 -20.05 3.64 28.98
CA ALA A 178 -19.24 3.90 30.18
C ALA A 178 -18.89 5.39 30.37
N PHE A 179 -18.62 6.14 29.30
CA PHE A 179 -18.40 7.59 29.39
C PHE A 179 -19.71 8.34 29.67
N THR A 180 -20.82 7.91 29.07
CA THR A 180 -22.13 8.54 29.26
C THR A 180 -22.63 8.34 30.70
N SER A 181 -22.37 7.17 31.32
CA SER A 181 -22.75 6.94 32.71
C SER A 181 -22.03 7.86 33.70
N VAL A 182 -20.78 8.24 33.41
CA VAL A 182 -19.99 9.16 34.25
C VAL A 182 -20.45 10.61 34.08
N LEU A 183 -20.82 11.01 32.85
CA LEU A 183 -21.34 12.36 32.59
C LEU A 183 -22.72 12.60 33.22
N CYS A 184 -23.49 11.53 33.45
CA CYS A 184 -24.80 11.58 34.08
C CYS A 184 -24.79 11.32 35.60
N GLU A 185 -23.63 11.05 36.22
CA GLU A 185 -23.53 10.86 37.67
C GLU A 185 -23.52 12.23 38.39
N PRO A 186 -24.48 12.51 39.30
CA PRO A 186 -24.50 13.76 40.05
C PRO A 186 -23.31 13.84 41.02
N SER A 187 -22.67 15.01 41.01
CA SER A 187 -21.38 15.29 41.63
C SER A 187 -21.26 14.87 43.09
N ASN A 188 -20.35 13.94 43.39
CA ASN A 188 -19.62 13.88 44.66
C ASN A 188 -18.12 13.91 44.34
N GLN A 189 -17.52 15.09 44.51
CA GLN A 189 -16.17 15.47 44.04
C GLN A 189 -15.00 14.69 44.65
N THR A 190 -15.22 13.64 45.45
CA THR A 190 -14.14 12.89 46.11
C THR A 190 -13.88 11.49 45.53
N ASP A 191 -14.73 10.95 44.64
CA ASP A 191 -14.60 9.57 44.14
C ASP A 191 -14.27 9.45 42.64
N GLY A 192 -14.09 10.57 41.93
CA GLY A 192 -13.83 10.58 40.48
C GLY A 192 -12.55 9.84 40.06
N LYS A 193 -11.49 9.89 40.88
CA LYS A 193 -10.24 9.13 40.63
C LYS A 193 -10.43 7.62 40.80
N ARG A 194 -11.33 7.18 41.69
CA ARG A 194 -11.64 5.76 41.93
C ARG A 194 -12.55 5.22 40.83
N ALA A 195 -13.53 6.02 40.39
CA ALA A 195 -14.37 5.74 39.24
C ALA A 195 -13.54 5.61 37.95
N LEU A 196 -12.64 6.56 37.68
CA LEU A 196 -11.74 6.53 36.53
C LEU A 196 -10.78 5.32 36.58
N ARG A 197 -10.23 4.97 37.74
CA ARG A 197 -9.40 3.76 37.92
C ARG A 197 -10.18 2.47 37.64
N LYS A 198 -11.41 2.33 38.16
CA LYS A 198 -12.27 1.17 37.86
C LYS A 198 -12.58 1.07 36.36
N LEU A 199 -12.75 2.21 35.69
CA LEU A 199 -13.04 2.30 34.26
C LEU A 199 -11.84 1.89 33.41
N MET A 200 -10.64 2.38 33.74
CA MET A 200 -9.38 1.93 33.13
C MET A 200 -9.16 0.43 33.34
N MET A 201 -9.41 -0.10 34.54
CA MET A 201 -9.26 -1.54 34.82
C MET A 201 -10.27 -2.40 34.02
N ARG A 202 -11.48 -1.91 33.76
CA ARG A 202 -12.48 -2.61 32.92
C ARG A 202 -12.12 -2.57 31.43
N ALA A 203 -11.55 -1.46 30.95
CA ALA A 203 -11.09 -1.33 29.57
C ALA A 203 -9.84 -2.19 29.31
N VAL A 204 -8.89 -2.23 30.25
CA VAL A 204 -7.67 -3.05 30.14
C VAL A 204 -7.96 -4.55 30.32
N GLY A 205 -8.94 -4.91 31.16
CA GLY A 205 -9.28 -6.31 31.45
C GLY A 205 -9.99 -7.08 30.32
N LYS A 206 -10.47 -6.40 29.26
CA LYS A 206 -11.09 -7.03 28.09
C LYS A 206 -10.40 -6.58 26.80
N ARG A 207 -9.30 -7.26 26.45
CA ARG A 207 -8.71 -7.42 25.09
C ARG A 207 -8.94 -6.26 24.09
N ASP A 208 -8.50 -5.05 24.39
CA ASP A 208 -8.36 -4.00 23.36
C ASP A 208 -6.89 -3.72 22.99
N MET A 209 -5.95 -4.57 23.42
CA MET A 209 -4.51 -4.41 23.11
C MET A 209 -3.85 -5.65 22.49
N SER A 210 -4.60 -6.59 21.90
CA SER A 210 -3.99 -7.74 21.24
C SER A 210 -4.67 -8.11 19.92
N ILE A 211 -4.36 -7.37 18.86
CA ILE A 211 -4.26 -7.93 17.51
C ILE A 211 -2.95 -7.38 16.93
N GLN A 212 -1.82 -7.90 17.41
CA GLN A 212 -0.62 -7.98 16.59
C GLN A 212 -0.86 -9.19 15.69
N GLU A 213 -1.21 -8.96 14.42
CA GLU A 213 -1.21 -10.03 13.43
C GLU A 213 -0.05 -9.87 12.46
N VAL A 214 0.61 -11.01 12.25
CA VAL A 214 1.87 -11.21 11.54
C VAL A 214 1.72 -10.80 10.07
N ILE A 215 2.65 -9.98 9.59
CA ILE A 215 2.79 -9.67 8.16
C ILE A 215 3.54 -10.82 7.50
N ILE A 216 2.85 -11.54 6.61
CA ILE A 216 3.49 -12.41 5.61
C ILE A 216 3.59 -11.61 4.30
N ILE A 217 4.81 -11.60 3.73
CA ILE A 217 5.18 -10.96 2.45
C ILE A 217 4.60 -11.75 1.28
#